data_AF-A0A2E9AE00-F1
#
_entry.id   AF-A0A2E9AE00-F1
#
_cell.length_a   1.000
_cell.length_b   1.000
_cell.length_c   1.000
_cell.angle_alpha   90.00
_cell.angle_beta   90.00
_cell.angle_gamma   90.00
#
_symmetry.space_group_name_H-M   'P 1'
#
loop_
_entity.id
_entity.type
_entity.pdbx_description
1 polymer ?
#
loop_
_entity_poly.entity_id
_entity_poly.type
_entity_poly.pdbx_seq_one_letter_code
_entity_poly.pdbx_strand_id
1 'polypeptide(L)'
;MNFGKIDSHVSNSRVSRLAWAVCLSGILSICLWFNTVYAAVDSDDDGVPDSSDNCVYVSNPDQRDNVTAFILGHGDKWKTSFEPLWAPADKSTTRVYVGGTIQVSGSDYTWSSDGKKIEFTTAPTLDDEVRLIVLEDKDGRGDKCSPDLTVDFDGIPDEGDNCPLVYNPYQEDTWGTSEGDACETGSGISEIYQVWAKIYEHSNYNGIEEVIRVDDVLLAGNAIGDDTVSSIRVGPHTAVYLYTLPNYGGTSEFFGRDDSDFMDNQVGHDTVSSIRMYSTAPIQVTKIDAGIDFWSGNKGHVGHISTLELQALVSGGSGNSIILEHDYVDSVQSITVTYNGSGDYVVSTTTTDGILDETSHFHYEGVAEVATTVVVESTSTPIPVAVEVSENKYIVQAGDYLFKIAVLHNTSVQSLVLANNIANADYVFEGQVLVIP
;
A
#
# COMPACT_ATOMS: atom_id res chain seq x y z
N MET A 1 31.99 -9.28 71.26
CA MET A 1 32.84 -8.31 71.99
C MET A 1 33.86 -7.76 71.02
N ASN A 2 34.04 -6.44 71.05
CA ASN A 2 34.83 -5.63 70.13
C ASN A 2 36.35 -5.78 70.38
N PHE A 3 37.15 -5.07 69.57
CA PHE A 3 38.61 -4.89 69.55
C PHE A 3 39.36 -5.80 68.55
N GLY A 4 40.15 -5.30 67.59
CA GLY A 4 40.59 -3.94 67.31
C GLY A 4 41.48 -3.93 66.05
N LYS A 5 41.57 -2.75 65.40
CA LYS A 5 42.47 -2.47 64.27
C LYS A 5 43.94 -2.59 64.67
N ILE A 6 44.76 -3.13 63.77
CA ILE A 6 46.21 -2.90 63.74
C ILE A 6 46.59 -2.58 62.28
N ASP A 7 46.99 -1.33 62.06
CA ASP A 7 47.73 -0.92 60.88
C ASP A 7 49.21 -1.29 61.06
N SER A 8 49.85 -1.81 60.01
CA SER A 8 51.31 -1.74 59.86
C SER A 8 51.68 -1.52 58.40
N HIS A 9 52.48 -0.48 58.21
CA HIS A 9 53.01 0.03 56.94
C HIS A 9 54.36 -0.64 56.60
N VAL A 10 54.76 -0.53 55.32
CA VAL A 10 56.12 -0.74 54.73
C VAL A 10 56.39 -2.21 54.30
N SER A 11 56.83 -2.56 53.07
CA SER A 11 57.73 -1.87 52.13
C SER A 11 57.42 -2.22 50.66
N ASN A 12 57.55 -1.22 49.79
CA ASN A 12 57.63 -1.36 48.33
C ASN A 12 59.01 -1.93 47.95
N SER A 13 59.06 -3.15 47.41
CA SER A 13 60.23 -3.62 46.65
C SER A 13 59.90 -3.64 45.15
N ARG A 14 60.77 -3.01 44.35
CA ARG A 14 60.64 -2.76 42.91
C ARG A 14 60.82 -4.01 42.02
N VAL A 15 60.47 -5.21 42.51
CA VAL A 15 60.71 -6.48 41.78
C VAL A 15 59.43 -7.14 41.27
N SER A 16 58.23 -6.65 41.64
CA SER A 16 56.96 -7.26 41.20
C SER A 16 56.34 -6.68 39.92
N ARG A 17 56.91 -5.61 39.33
CA ARG A 17 56.33 -4.96 38.15
C ARG A 17 56.87 -5.42 36.79
N LEU A 18 57.82 -6.35 36.76
CA LEU A 18 58.31 -6.97 35.51
C LEU A 18 57.84 -8.42 35.29
N ALA A 19 57.12 -9.01 36.24
CA ALA A 19 56.58 -10.37 36.11
C ALA A 19 55.11 -10.42 35.65
N TRP A 20 54.45 -9.26 35.50
CA TRP A 20 53.07 -9.13 35.02
C TRP A 20 52.95 -8.60 33.59
N ALA A 21 54.08 -8.33 32.90
CA ALA A 21 54.09 -7.84 31.52
C ALA A 21 54.40 -8.93 30.48
N VAL A 22 54.73 -10.16 30.89
CA VAL A 22 55.07 -11.27 29.98
C VAL A 22 53.97 -12.35 29.92
N CYS A 23 52.92 -12.26 30.75
CA CYS A 23 51.73 -13.12 30.65
C CYS A 23 50.54 -12.50 29.89
N LEU A 24 50.59 -11.21 29.51
CA LEU A 24 49.49 -10.56 28.77
C LEU A 24 49.70 -10.49 27.25
N SER A 25 50.92 -10.69 26.74
CA SER A 25 51.22 -10.69 25.30
C SER A 25 51.19 -12.08 24.66
N GLY A 26 51.12 -13.15 25.45
CA GLY A 26 51.02 -14.53 24.94
C GLY A 26 49.59 -15.06 24.77
N ILE A 27 48.59 -14.40 25.38
CA ILE A 27 47.17 -14.79 25.26
C ILE A 27 46.48 -14.00 24.13
N LEU A 28 46.98 -12.83 23.75
CA LEU A 28 46.38 -12.00 22.69
C LEU A 28 46.77 -12.43 21.26
N SER A 29 47.78 -13.29 21.08
CA SER A 29 48.18 -13.84 19.75
C SER A 29 47.63 -15.24 19.45
N ILE A 30 46.85 -15.85 20.36
CA ILE A 30 46.12 -17.10 20.09
C ILE A 30 44.66 -16.82 19.65
N CYS A 31 44.13 -15.62 19.91
CA CYS A 31 42.79 -15.24 19.48
C CYS A 31 42.70 -14.67 18.05
N LEU A 32 43.79 -14.64 17.27
CA LEU A 32 43.81 -14.13 15.89
C LEU A 32 43.87 -15.23 14.80
N TRP A 33 43.64 -16.49 15.18
CA TRP A 33 43.61 -17.62 14.23
C TRP A 33 42.33 -18.47 14.29
N PHE A 34 41.31 -18.08 15.04
CA PHE A 34 40.00 -18.74 15.06
C PHE A 34 38.85 -17.74 15.30
N ASN A 35 38.78 -16.67 14.49
CA ASN A 35 37.50 -16.01 14.23
C ASN A 35 37.00 -16.46 12.85
N THR A 36 36.78 -17.77 12.71
CA THR A 36 35.73 -18.21 11.81
C THR A 36 34.43 -17.74 12.46
N VAL A 37 33.96 -16.55 12.08
CA VAL A 37 32.54 -16.25 12.14
C VAL A 37 31.91 -17.36 11.30
N TYR A 38 31.32 -18.35 11.95
CA TYR A 38 30.43 -19.26 11.25
C TYR A 38 29.33 -18.34 10.73
N ALA A 39 29.32 -18.10 9.41
CA ALA A 39 28.11 -17.62 8.77
C ALA A 39 27.01 -18.59 9.23
N ALA A 40 25.91 -18.03 9.75
CA ALA A 40 24.78 -18.86 10.07
C ALA A 40 24.39 -19.61 8.80
N VAL A 41 24.03 -20.89 8.95
CA VAL A 41 23.62 -21.67 7.79
C VAL A 41 22.35 -21.01 7.25
N ASP A 42 22.34 -20.81 5.95
CA ASP A 42 21.27 -20.25 5.15
C ASP A 42 21.18 -21.21 3.97
N SER A 43 20.17 -22.06 3.99
CA SER A 43 20.07 -23.24 3.15
C SER A 43 19.51 -22.93 1.75
N ASP A 44 18.83 -21.79 1.59
CA ASP A 44 18.25 -21.34 0.33
C ASP A 44 18.80 -19.99 -0.17
N ASP A 45 19.80 -19.45 0.52
CA ASP A 45 20.58 -18.25 0.20
C ASP A 45 19.70 -17.00 0.03
N ASP A 46 18.62 -16.90 0.81
CA ASP A 46 17.68 -15.77 0.74
C ASP A 46 18.06 -14.60 1.66
N GLY A 47 19.09 -14.78 2.49
CA GLY A 47 19.58 -13.79 3.43
C GLY A 47 19.02 -13.94 4.85
N VAL A 48 18.16 -14.93 5.08
CA VAL A 48 17.60 -15.30 6.38
C VAL A 48 18.25 -16.59 6.87
N PRO A 49 18.89 -16.59 8.06
CA PRO A 49 19.48 -17.81 8.60
C PRO A 49 18.43 -18.90 8.88
N ASP A 50 18.76 -20.18 8.65
CA ASP A 50 17.91 -21.37 8.90
C ASP A 50 17.21 -21.37 10.28
N SER A 51 17.83 -20.77 11.29
CA SER A 51 17.29 -20.70 12.66
C SER A 51 16.15 -19.69 12.84
N SER A 52 15.97 -18.79 11.88
CA SER A 52 15.00 -17.71 11.85
C SER A 52 14.17 -17.71 10.58
N ASP A 53 14.48 -18.60 9.64
CA ASP A 53 13.81 -18.75 8.37
C ASP A 53 12.56 -19.64 8.52
N ASN A 54 11.39 -19.05 8.25
CA ASN A 54 10.11 -19.75 8.24
C ASN A 54 9.86 -20.58 6.97
N CYS A 55 10.77 -20.53 6.00
CA CYS A 55 10.84 -21.39 4.83
C CYS A 55 12.27 -21.83 4.47
N VAL A 56 12.99 -22.43 5.42
CA VAL A 56 14.38 -22.98 5.35
C VAL A 56 14.92 -23.50 3.99
N TYR A 57 14.06 -23.94 3.07
CA TYR A 57 14.47 -24.49 1.77
C TYR A 57 13.81 -23.80 0.56
N VAL A 58 13.12 -22.68 0.76
CA VAL A 58 12.35 -21.94 -0.25
C VAL A 58 12.52 -20.44 -0.01
N SER A 59 13.37 -19.82 -0.83
CA SER A 59 13.76 -18.42 -0.70
C SER A 59 12.58 -17.47 -0.54
N ASN A 60 12.47 -16.86 0.64
CA ASN A 60 11.46 -15.89 1.02
C ASN A 60 12.08 -14.82 1.97
N PRO A 61 12.90 -13.91 1.43
CA PRO A 61 13.58 -12.90 2.25
C PRO A 61 12.63 -11.99 3.05
N ASP A 62 11.37 -11.89 2.62
CA ASP A 62 10.31 -11.12 3.28
C ASP A 62 9.65 -11.86 4.46
N GLN A 63 9.90 -13.16 4.62
CA GLN A 63 9.47 -13.99 5.75
C GLN A 63 7.97 -13.88 6.06
N ARG A 64 7.15 -13.61 5.04
CA ARG A 64 5.71 -13.42 5.16
C ARG A 64 5.05 -14.72 5.64
N ASP A 65 4.13 -14.59 6.60
CA ASP A 65 3.40 -15.70 7.25
C ASP A 65 2.00 -15.16 7.62
N ASN A 66 1.19 -14.97 6.59
CA ASN A 66 -0.15 -14.41 6.68
C ASN A 66 -1.20 -15.30 6.01
N VAL A 67 -0.80 -16.27 5.18
CA VAL A 67 -1.76 -17.13 4.49
C VAL A 67 -1.27 -18.57 4.33
N THR A 68 -2.20 -19.49 4.58
CA THR A 68 -2.08 -20.88 4.14
C THR A 68 -3.32 -21.33 3.39
N ALA A 69 -3.11 -22.03 2.28
CA ALA A 69 -4.18 -22.71 1.54
C ALA A 69 -4.10 -24.23 1.66
N PHE A 70 -5.26 -24.89 1.56
CA PHE A 70 -5.39 -26.34 1.55
C PHE A 70 -6.32 -26.77 0.44
N ILE A 71 -5.91 -27.75 -0.37
CA ILE A 71 -6.85 -28.49 -1.20
C ILE A 71 -7.51 -29.57 -0.32
N LEU A 72 -8.80 -29.42 -0.05
CA LEU A 72 -9.59 -30.41 0.71
C LEU A 72 -9.98 -31.62 -0.15
N GLY A 73 -9.90 -31.47 -1.46
CA GLY A 73 -10.15 -32.46 -2.48
C GLY A 73 -10.92 -31.89 -3.66
N HIS A 74 -11.29 -32.75 -4.59
CA HIS A 74 -12.19 -32.40 -5.68
C HIS A 74 -13.64 -32.74 -5.33
N GLY A 75 -14.56 -32.00 -5.91
CA GLY A 75 -15.99 -32.18 -5.79
C GLY A 75 -16.39 -33.56 -6.29
N ASP A 76 -17.26 -34.19 -5.51
CA ASP A 76 -17.99 -35.40 -5.88
C ASP A 76 -19.46 -35.06 -5.72
N LYS A 77 -20.27 -35.40 -6.72
CA LYS A 77 -21.71 -35.12 -6.80
C LYS A 77 -22.49 -35.55 -5.54
N TRP A 78 -21.91 -36.40 -4.70
CA TRP A 78 -22.52 -36.92 -3.47
C TRP A 78 -21.79 -36.52 -2.18
N LYS A 79 -20.64 -35.85 -2.25
CA LYS A 79 -19.85 -35.46 -1.07
C LYS A 79 -20.15 -34.01 -0.70
N THR A 80 -20.82 -33.82 0.43
CA THR A 80 -21.17 -32.50 0.96
C THR A 80 -20.34 -32.11 2.19
N SER A 81 -19.40 -32.95 2.62
CA SER A 81 -18.59 -32.70 3.83
C SER A 81 -17.11 -32.94 3.58
N PHE A 82 -16.29 -32.00 4.04
CA PHE A 82 -14.84 -32.00 3.88
C PHE A 82 -14.18 -31.69 5.23
N GLU A 83 -13.08 -32.39 5.53
CA GLU A 83 -12.33 -32.26 6.77
C GLU A 83 -10.91 -31.79 6.42
N PRO A 84 -10.52 -30.55 6.78
CA PRO A 84 -9.17 -30.07 6.57
C PRO A 84 -8.15 -30.79 7.46
N LEU A 85 -6.88 -30.77 7.04
CA LEU A 85 -5.77 -31.34 7.82
C LEU A 85 -5.65 -30.71 9.22
N TRP A 86 -5.95 -29.41 9.31
CA TRP A 86 -6.15 -28.69 10.56
C TRP A 86 -7.26 -27.65 10.36
N ALA A 87 -8.00 -27.34 11.41
CA ALA A 87 -9.03 -26.30 11.38
C ALA A 87 -8.59 -25.15 12.29
N PRO A 88 -8.48 -23.91 11.78
CA PRO A 88 -8.06 -22.76 12.59
C PRO A 88 -9.04 -22.49 13.71
N ALA A 89 -8.58 -21.99 14.85
CA ALA A 89 -9.46 -21.73 15.99
C ALA A 89 -10.49 -20.65 15.66
N ASP A 90 -10.03 -19.56 15.02
CA ASP A 90 -10.89 -18.53 14.45
C ASP A 90 -11.34 -18.95 13.06
N LYS A 91 -12.65 -18.96 12.83
CA LYS A 91 -13.25 -19.28 11.53
C LYS A 91 -13.54 -18.04 10.69
N SER A 92 -13.45 -16.85 11.28
CA SER A 92 -13.70 -15.59 10.59
C SER A 92 -12.61 -15.24 9.58
N THR A 93 -11.40 -15.77 9.78
CA THR A 93 -10.27 -15.60 8.86
C THR A 93 -10.23 -16.66 7.75
N THR A 94 -11.24 -17.53 7.67
CA THR A 94 -11.29 -18.59 6.64
C THR A 94 -12.08 -18.18 5.42
N ARG A 95 -11.58 -18.53 4.24
CA ARG A 95 -12.29 -18.44 2.96
C ARG A 95 -12.38 -19.83 2.33
N VAL A 96 -13.52 -20.15 1.74
CA VAL A 96 -13.74 -21.44 1.06
C VAL A 96 -14.03 -21.17 -0.41
N TYR A 97 -13.27 -21.80 -1.30
CA TYR A 97 -13.45 -21.71 -2.74
C TYR A 97 -13.86 -23.07 -3.30
N VAL A 98 -14.78 -23.07 -4.27
CA VAL A 98 -15.22 -24.24 -5.02
C VAL A 98 -15.16 -23.91 -6.50
N GLY A 99 -14.24 -24.55 -7.24
CA GLY A 99 -14.03 -24.27 -8.67
C GLY A 99 -13.78 -22.78 -8.96
N GLY A 100 -12.87 -22.18 -8.20
CA GLY A 100 -12.55 -20.74 -8.29
C GLY A 100 -13.62 -19.80 -7.71
N THR A 101 -14.80 -20.28 -7.31
CA THR A 101 -15.87 -19.41 -6.78
C THR A 101 -15.85 -19.39 -5.26
N ILE A 102 -15.73 -18.19 -4.66
CA ILE A 102 -15.84 -18.00 -3.20
C ILE A 102 -17.24 -18.39 -2.70
N GLN A 103 -17.28 -19.10 -1.57
CA GLN A 103 -18.50 -19.61 -0.95
C GLN A 103 -18.81 -18.81 0.33
N VAL A 104 -20.10 -18.58 0.60
CA VAL A 104 -20.55 -17.78 1.74
C VAL A 104 -20.88 -18.68 2.93
N SER A 105 -20.15 -18.49 4.04
CA SER A 105 -20.44 -19.15 5.32
C SER A 105 -21.85 -18.82 5.82
N GLY A 106 -22.59 -19.83 6.26
CA GLY A 106 -23.99 -19.74 6.69
C GLY A 106 -25.03 -19.85 5.56
N SER A 107 -24.63 -19.64 4.30
CA SER A 107 -25.49 -19.80 3.12
C SER A 107 -25.10 -21.06 2.33
N ASP A 108 -23.86 -21.11 1.87
CA ASP A 108 -23.37 -22.13 0.94
C ASP A 108 -22.69 -23.27 1.69
N TYR A 109 -22.06 -22.96 2.82
CA TYR A 109 -21.51 -23.95 3.74
C TYR A 109 -21.63 -23.51 5.20
N THR A 110 -21.49 -24.46 6.11
CA THR A 110 -21.33 -24.21 7.54
C THR A 110 -20.18 -25.03 8.12
N TRP A 111 -19.59 -24.56 9.21
CA TRP A 111 -18.73 -25.39 10.03
C TRP A 111 -19.58 -26.35 10.87
N SER A 112 -19.13 -27.60 11.01
CA SER A 112 -19.74 -28.58 11.92
C SER A 112 -19.73 -28.07 13.36
N SER A 113 -20.58 -28.65 14.20
CA SER A 113 -20.72 -28.22 15.61
C SER A 113 -19.45 -28.40 16.45
N ASP A 114 -18.55 -29.30 16.05
CA ASP A 114 -17.22 -29.48 16.65
C ASP A 114 -16.13 -28.61 15.97
N GLY A 115 -16.49 -27.86 14.94
CA GLY A 115 -15.62 -26.93 14.21
C GLY A 115 -14.55 -27.59 13.35
N LYS A 116 -14.70 -28.89 13.05
CA LYS A 116 -13.70 -29.70 12.33
C LYS A 116 -14.01 -29.94 10.86
N LYS A 117 -15.26 -29.75 10.42
CA LYS A 117 -15.68 -30.04 9.06
C LYS A 117 -16.38 -28.87 8.44
N ILE A 118 -16.24 -28.75 7.13
CA ILE A 118 -17.04 -27.88 6.29
C ILE A 118 -18.19 -28.72 5.71
N GLU A 119 -19.41 -28.25 5.89
CA GLU A 119 -20.64 -28.91 5.45
C GLU A 119 -21.36 -28.00 4.45
N PHE A 120 -21.39 -28.39 3.18
CA PHE A 120 -22.03 -27.63 2.11
C PHE A 120 -23.54 -27.89 2.05
N THR A 121 -24.32 -26.85 1.76
CA THR A 121 -25.77 -26.95 1.56
C THR A 121 -26.10 -27.64 0.23
N THR A 122 -25.26 -27.44 -0.78
CA THR A 122 -25.32 -28.13 -2.08
C THR A 122 -23.97 -28.79 -2.37
N ALA A 123 -23.97 -30.05 -2.82
CA ALA A 123 -22.73 -30.74 -3.15
C ALA A 123 -21.98 -30.01 -4.28
N PRO A 124 -20.67 -29.77 -4.14
CA PRO A 124 -19.81 -29.33 -5.24
C PRO A 124 -19.94 -30.25 -6.47
N THR A 125 -19.76 -29.70 -7.67
CA THR A 125 -19.88 -30.49 -8.89
C THR A 125 -18.65 -31.35 -9.12
N LEU A 126 -18.81 -32.38 -9.98
CA LEU A 126 -17.70 -33.26 -10.32
C LEU A 126 -16.64 -32.43 -11.05
N ASP A 127 -15.41 -32.45 -10.54
CA ASP A 127 -14.21 -31.71 -10.99
C ASP A 127 -13.93 -30.37 -10.28
N ASP A 128 -14.84 -29.81 -9.49
CA ASP A 128 -14.58 -28.57 -8.74
C ASP A 128 -13.50 -28.78 -7.67
N GLU A 129 -12.42 -28.01 -7.70
CA GLU A 129 -11.47 -28.00 -6.58
C GLU A 129 -12.11 -27.33 -5.37
N VAL A 130 -12.09 -28.01 -4.21
CA VAL A 130 -12.55 -27.45 -2.94
C VAL A 130 -11.32 -27.03 -2.13
N ARG A 131 -11.20 -25.73 -1.91
CA ARG A 131 -10.05 -25.13 -1.25
C ARG A 131 -10.47 -24.38 0.01
N LEU A 132 -9.66 -24.50 1.06
CA LEU A 132 -9.74 -23.71 2.27
C LEU A 132 -8.53 -22.80 2.34
N ILE A 133 -8.76 -21.50 2.51
CA ILE A 133 -7.73 -20.49 2.71
C ILE A 133 -7.88 -20.00 4.15
N VAL A 134 -6.78 -19.94 4.87
CA VAL A 134 -6.70 -19.41 6.23
C VAL A 134 -5.84 -18.16 6.17
N LEU A 135 -6.48 -17.02 6.38
CA LEU A 135 -5.80 -15.74 6.52
C LEU A 135 -5.34 -15.54 7.96
N GLU A 136 -4.31 -14.73 8.14
CA GLU A 136 -3.73 -14.35 9.43
C GLU A 136 -3.37 -15.56 10.31
N ASP A 137 -2.97 -16.67 9.70
CA ASP A 137 -2.71 -17.93 10.41
C ASP A 137 -1.47 -17.87 11.29
N LYS A 138 -0.41 -17.17 10.85
CA LYS A 138 0.82 -16.91 11.62
C LYS A 138 1.35 -18.18 12.29
N ASP A 139 1.38 -19.27 11.53
CA ASP A 139 1.64 -20.60 12.08
C ASP A 139 3.14 -20.92 12.22
N GLY A 140 3.99 -19.97 11.82
CA GLY A 140 5.44 -20.06 11.82
C GLY A 140 6.02 -20.69 10.56
N ARG A 141 5.18 -21.02 9.57
CA ARG A 141 5.57 -21.44 8.23
C ARG A 141 5.27 -20.30 7.27
N GLY A 142 6.26 -19.90 6.49
CA GLY A 142 6.07 -18.77 5.58
C GLY A 142 5.16 -19.10 4.40
N ASP A 143 4.51 -18.06 3.87
CA ASP A 143 3.56 -18.14 2.74
C ASP A 143 4.19 -18.95 1.60
N LYS A 144 5.38 -18.58 1.10
CA LYS A 144 5.98 -19.25 -0.07
C LYS A 144 6.18 -20.77 0.07
N CYS A 145 6.31 -21.28 1.29
CA CYS A 145 6.44 -22.71 1.54
C CYS A 145 5.17 -23.34 2.10
N SER A 146 4.08 -22.59 2.25
CA SER A 146 2.76 -23.10 2.59
C SER A 146 2.24 -24.08 1.51
N PRO A 147 1.50 -25.12 1.92
CA PRO A 147 0.96 -26.09 0.98
C PRO A 147 0.02 -25.45 -0.04
N ASP A 148 -0.01 -26.05 -1.23
CA ASP A 148 -1.01 -25.83 -2.27
C ASP A 148 -1.22 -24.38 -2.75
N LEU A 149 -0.30 -23.44 -2.47
CA LEU A 149 -0.46 -22.05 -2.91
C LEU A 149 -0.43 -21.87 -4.44
N THR A 150 -1.05 -20.77 -4.86
CA THR A 150 -1.15 -20.27 -6.22
C THR A 150 0.12 -19.58 -6.68
N VAL A 151 0.14 -19.15 -7.94
CA VAL A 151 1.36 -18.67 -8.62
C VAL A 151 1.99 -17.44 -7.96
N ASP A 152 1.20 -16.64 -7.27
CA ASP A 152 1.59 -15.40 -6.58
C ASP A 152 1.70 -15.58 -5.05
N PHE A 153 1.47 -16.80 -4.56
CA PHE A 153 1.57 -17.22 -3.16
C PHE A 153 0.56 -16.58 -2.20
N ASP A 154 -0.60 -16.12 -2.69
CA ASP A 154 -1.64 -15.55 -1.85
C ASP A 154 -2.73 -16.57 -1.42
N GLY A 155 -2.69 -17.77 -2.02
CA GLY A 155 -3.57 -18.89 -1.72
C GLY A 155 -4.91 -18.88 -2.43
N ILE A 156 -5.25 -17.81 -3.15
CA ILE A 156 -6.48 -17.63 -3.91
C ILE A 156 -6.33 -18.31 -5.28
N PRO A 157 -7.22 -19.24 -5.69
CA PRO A 157 -7.13 -19.90 -7.00
C PRO A 157 -7.10 -18.89 -8.14
N ASP A 158 -6.20 -19.05 -9.13
CA ASP A 158 -6.07 -18.14 -10.28
C ASP A 158 -7.41 -17.83 -10.99
N GLU A 159 -8.36 -18.77 -11.03
CA GLU A 159 -9.69 -18.59 -11.65
C GLU A 159 -10.64 -17.69 -10.83
N GLY A 160 -10.38 -17.57 -9.52
CA GLY A 160 -11.11 -16.75 -8.55
C GLY A 160 -10.31 -15.59 -7.99
N ASP A 161 -9.14 -15.34 -8.56
CA ASP A 161 -8.18 -14.33 -8.15
C ASP A 161 -8.33 -13.09 -9.04
N ASN A 162 -8.61 -11.94 -8.42
CA ASN A 162 -8.69 -10.67 -9.13
C ASN A 162 -7.30 -10.06 -9.42
N CYS A 163 -6.22 -10.63 -8.88
CA CYS A 163 -4.83 -10.35 -9.23
C CYS A 163 -3.95 -11.61 -9.34
N PRO A 164 -4.16 -12.47 -10.37
CA PRO A 164 -3.52 -13.78 -10.48
C PRO A 164 -2.00 -13.83 -10.48
N LEU A 165 -1.29 -12.70 -10.54
CA LEU A 165 0.18 -12.63 -10.58
C LEU A 165 0.75 -11.72 -9.48
N VAL A 166 -0.10 -11.14 -8.63
CA VAL A 166 0.30 -10.15 -7.63
C VAL A 166 -0.40 -10.48 -6.32
N TYR A 167 0.41 -10.87 -5.33
CA TYR A 167 -0.07 -11.24 -4.00
C TYR A 167 -1.12 -10.27 -3.45
N ASN A 168 -2.36 -10.73 -3.30
CA ASN A 168 -3.45 -9.98 -2.70
C ASN A 168 -4.51 -10.92 -2.06
N PRO A 169 -4.15 -11.62 -0.98
CA PRO A 169 -4.96 -12.70 -0.40
C PRO A 169 -6.34 -12.24 0.09
N TYR A 170 -6.52 -10.92 0.24
CA TYR A 170 -7.74 -10.29 0.67
C TYR A 170 -8.69 -9.88 -0.48
N GLN A 171 -8.24 -9.91 -1.73
CA GLN A 171 -9.05 -9.77 -2.96
C GLN A 171 -9.84 -8.46 -3.03
N GLU A 172 -9.24 -7.36 -2.58
CA GLU A 172 -9.82 -6.02 -2.69
C GLU A 172 -10.00 -5.61 -4.17
N ASP A 173 -11.16 -5.04 -4.47
CA ASP A 173 -11.51 -4.42 -5.75
C ASP A 173 -12.44 -3.25 -5.42
N THR A 174 -11.84 -2.13 -5.02
CA THR A 174 -12.53 -0.96 -4.46
C THR A 174 -13.53 -0.38 -5.46
N TRP A 175 -13.25 -0.52 -6.76
CA TRP A 175 -14.05 0.05 -7.85
C TRP A 175 -14.97 -0.96 -8.53
N GLY A 176 -14.99 -2.22 -8.09
CA GLY A 176 -15.84 -3.28 -8.66
C GLY A 176 -15.52 -3.60 -10.12
N THR A 177 -14.26 -3.41 -10.53
CA THR A 177 -13.79 -3.59 -11.91
C THR A 177 -13.53 -5.05 -12.26
N SER A 178 -13.55 -5.95 -11.26
CA SER A 178 -13.10 -7.35 -11.34
C SER A 178 -11.58 -7.52 -11.51
N GLU A 179 -10.81 -6.44 -11.59
CA GLU A 179 -9.34 -6.41 -11.43
C GLU A 179 -9.07 -5.89 -10.01
N GLY A 180 -8.16 -6.55 -9.29
CA GLY A 180 -7.90 -6.19 -7.89
C GLY A 180 -7.02 -4.96 -7.76
N ASP A 181 -7.18 -4.24 -6.65
CA ASP A 181 -6.45 -3.02 -6.36
C ASP A 181 -4.91 -3.23 -6.40
N ALA A 182 -4.45 -4.45 -6.08
CA ALA A 182 -3.03 -4.80 -6.01
C ALA A 182 -2.33 -4.89 -7.38
N CYS A 183 -3.06 -5.25 -8.44
CA CYS A 183 -2.53 -5.48 -9.78
C CYS A 183 -3.09 -4.52 -10.83
N GLU A 184 -3.98 -3.61 -10.42
CA GLU A 184 -4.47 -2.56 -11.28
C GLU A 184 -3.31 -1.68 -11.76
N THR A 185 -2.89 -1.87 -13.01
CA THR A 185 -1.72 -1.17 -13.59
C THR A 185 -2.10 -0.05 -14.54
N GLY A 186 -3.39 0.28 -14.65
CA GLY A 186 -3.86 1.49 -15.32
C GLY A 186 -5.16 1.34 -16.11
N SER A 187 -6.28 1.61 -15.45
CA SER A 187 -7.39 2.44 -15.95
C SER A 187 -8.20 3.11 -14.82
N GLY A 188 -7.59 3.28 -13.64
CA GLY A 188 -8.23 3.79 -12.43
C GLY A 188 -7.45 4.85 -11.66
N ILE A 189 -6.52 5.60 -12.29
CA ILE A 189 -6.45 7.00 -11.85
C ILE A 189 -7.79 7.59 -12.26
N SER A 190 -8.72 7.66 -11.32
CA SER A 190 -9.85 8.54 -11.51
C SER A 190 -9.22 9.91 -11.68
N GLU A 191 -9.08 10.41 -12.91
CA GLU A 191 -8.63 11.78 -13.15
C GLU A 191 -9.49 12.76 -12.35
N ILE A 192 -10.68 12.31 -11.90
CA ILE A 192 -11.63 12.99 -11.05
C ILE A 192 -11.59 12.44 -9.61
N TYR A 193 -11.11 13.21 -8.64
CA TYR A 193 -11.16 12.81 -7.23
C TYR A 193 -12.23 13.61 -6.49
N GLN A 194 -13.28 12.96 -5.98
CA GLN A 194 -14.30 13.61 -5.17
C GLN A 194 -14.03 13.56 -3.66
N VAL A 195 -12.97 12.83 -3.29
CA VAL A 195 -12.49 12.71 -1.92
C VAL A 195 -11.07 13.22 -1.82
N TRP A 196 -10.72 13.72 -0.65
CA TRP A 196 -9.32 13.86 -0.26
C TRP A 196 -9.19 13.93 1.25
N ALA A 197 -8.04 13.48 1.74
CA ALA A 197 -7.58 13.72 3.09
C ALA A 197 -6.15 14.25 3.02
N LYS A 198 -5.79 15.14 3.93
CA LYS A 198 -4.40 15.52 4.13
C LYS A 198 -3.95 15.01 5.49
N ILE A 199 -2.96 14.13 5.49
CA ILE A 199 -2.40 13.51 6.68
C ILE A 199 -1.05 14.14 7.03
N TYR A 200 -0.73 14.11 8.32
CA TYR A 200 0.40 14.84 8.89
C TYR A 200 1.18 13.96 9.87
N GLU A 201 2.51 14.02 9.79
CA GLU A 201 3.46 13.28 10.62
C GLU A 201 3.34 13.67 12.11
N HIS A 202 2.92 14.90 12.38
CA HIS A 202 2.82 15.40 13.75
C HIS A 202 1.42 15.93 14.04
N SER A 203 1.10 16.01 15.33
CA SER A 203 -0.11 16.68 15.80
C SER A 203 -0.12 18.16 15.40
N ASN A 204 -1.33 18.73 15.43
CA ASN A 204 -1.63 20.11 15.06
C ASN A 204 -1.24 20.45 13.62
N TYR A 205 -1.29 19.48 12.71
CA TYR A 205 -1.04 19.65 11.28
C TYR A 205 0.39 20.11 10.96
N ASN A 206 1.38 19.47 11.58
CA ASN A 206 2.80 19.79 11.39
C ASN A 206 3.58 18.57 10.88
N GLY A 207 4.87 18.79 10.56
CA GLY A 207 5.76 17.75 10.05
C GLY A 207 5.60 17.56 8.54
N ILE A 208 5.98 16.38 8.06
CA ILE A 208 5.67 15.96 6.69
C ILE A 208 4.15 15.91 6.53
N GLU A 209 3.66 16.41 5.39
CA GLU A 209 2.25 16.36 5.02
C GLU A 209 2.08 15.74 3.65
N GLU A 210 0.98 15.02 3.45
CA GLU A 210 0.63 14.41 2.18
C GLU A 210 -0.87 14.46 1.93
N VAL A 211 -1.26 14.78 0.69
CA VAL A 211 -2.66 14.75 0.26
C VAL A 211 -2.93 13.41 -0.40
N ILE A 212 -3.80 12.63 0.24
CA ILE A 212 -4.29 11.36 -0.27
C ILE A 212 -5.62 11.61 -0.95
N ARG A 213 -5.78 11.11 -2.18
CA ARG A 213 -7.00 11.28 -3.00
C ARG A 213 -7.65 9.96 -3.42
N VAL A 214 -6.97 8.85 -3.15
CA VAL A 214 -7.39 7.48 -3.43
C VAL A 214 -7.16 6.65 -2.18
N ASP A 215 -7.88 5.54 -2.05
CA ASP A 215 -7.62 4.59 -0.98
C ASP A 215 -6.17 4.09 -1.11
N ASP A 216 -5.48 3.98 0.02
CA ASP A 216 -4.07 3.61 0.07
C ASP A 216 -3.91 2.44 1.04
N VAL A 217 -3.52 1.29 0.48
CA VAL A 217 -3.34 0.03 1.20
C VAL A 217 -2.05 0.00 2.02
N LEU A 218 -1.08 0.88 1.75
CA LEU A 218 0.24 0.85 2.39
C LEU A 218 0.97 2.19 2.30
N LEU A 219 0.96 2.94 3.40
CA LEU A 219 1.62 4.25 3.50
C LEU A 219 3.16 4.18 3.52
N ALA A 220 3.75 3.00 3.65
CA ALA A 220 5.22 2.83 3.63
C ALA A 220 5.88 3.33 2.34
N GLY A 221 5.15 3.34 1.22
CA GLY A 221 5.63 3.85 -0.07
C GLY A 221 5.49 5.36 -0.26
N ASN A 222 4.83 6.03 0.68
CA ASN A 222 4.41 7.42 0.57
C ASN A 222 5.46 8.37 1.16
N ALA A 223 5.32 9.66 0.90
CA ALA A 223 6.21 10.66 1.48
C ALA A 223 6.03 10.76 3.00
N ILE A 224 4.81 10.57 3.48
CA ILE A 224 4.46 10.54 4.90
C ILE A 224 5.08 9.34 5.64
N GLY A 225 5.24 8.19 4.98
CA GLY A 225 5.77 6.94 5.55
C GLY A 225 4.76 6.16 6.40
N ASP A 226 5.14 4.92 6.72
CA ASP A 226 4.36 4.02 7.60
C ASP A 226 4.52 4.39 9.08
N ASP A 227 3.47 4.17 9.88
CA ASP A 227 3.51 4.40 11.32
C ASP A 227 3.94 5.83 11.71
N THR A 228 3.56 6.85 10.94
CA THR A 228 3.95 8.25 11.21
C THR A 228 2.78 9.21 11.41
N VAL A 229 1.56 8.84 11.00
CA VAL A 229 0.45 9.80 10.97
C VAL A 229 -0.05 10.11 12.37
N SER A 230 -0.22 11.40 12.65
CA SER A 230 -0.58 11.92 13.97
C SER A 230 -1.65 13.02 13.96
N SER A 231 -2.03 13.54 12.78
CA SER A 231 -3.24 14.36 12.59
C SER A 231 -3.74 14.32 11.14
N ILE A 232 -4.99 14.74 10.92
CA ILE A 232 -5.66 14.65 9.62
C ILE A 232 -6.58 15.85 9.36
N ARG A 233 -6.54 16.38 8.14
CA ARG A 233 -7.60 17.22 7.58
C ARG A 233 -8.43 16.43 6.59
N VAL A 234 -9.74 16.55 6.70
CA VAL A 234 -10.69 15.78 5.89
C VAL A 234 -11.37 16.72 4.90
N GLY A 235 -11.33 16.37 3.62
CA GLY A 235 -11.96 17.13 2.56
C GLY A 235 -13.49 17.22 2.71
N PRO A 236 -14.12 18.23 2.08
CA PRO A 236 -15.57 18.30 2.04
C PRO A 236 -16.14 17.04 1.41
N HIS A 237 -17.29 16.59 1.92
CA HIS A 237 -17.95 15.37 1.46
C HIS A 237 -17.07 14.11 1.48
N THR A 238 -16.04 14.06 2.33
CA THR A 238 -15.17 12.88 2.46
C THR A 238 -15.43 12.17 3.79
N ALA A 239 -15.54 10.85 3.74
CA ALA A 239 -15.57 9.96 4.88
C ALA A 239 -14.30 9.12 4.89
N VAL A 240 -13.44 9.28 5.89
CA VAL A 240 -12.13 8.60 5.97
C VAL A 240 -12.16 7.50 7.02
N TYR A 241 -11.52 6.38 6.74
CA TYR A 241 -11.13 5.38 7.72
C TYR A 241 -9.60 5.23 7.71
N LEU A 242 -8.97 5.36 8.87
CA LEU A 242 -7.56 5.05 9.07
C LEU A 242 -7.42 3.70 9.76
N TYR A 243 -6.36 2.98 9.42
CA TYR A 243 -6.11 1.61 9.87
C TYR A 243 -4.68 1.45 10.36
N THR A 244 -4.50 0.71 11.47
CA THR A 244 -3.18 0.53 12.09
C THR A 244 -2.32 -0.55 11.46
N LEU A 245 -2.79 -1.20 10.40
CA LEU A 245 -2.04 -2.17 9.62
C LEU A 245 -2.27 -1.93 8.13
N PRO A 246 -1.36 -2.41 7.26
CA PRO A 246 -1.57 -2.41 5.83
C PRO A 246 -2.85 -3.16 5.43
N ASN A 247 -3.32 -2.95 4.21
CA ASN A 247 -4.52 -3.57 3.64
C ASN A 247 -5.76 -3.41 4.53
N TYR A 248 -5.87 -2.26 5.21
CA TYR A 248 -7.04 -1.90 6.01
C TYR A 248 -7.29 -2.84 7.19
N GLY A 249 -6.22 -3.48 7.68
CA GLY A 249 -6.25 -4.37 8.82
C GLY A 249 -6.12 -3.66 10.16
N GLY A 250 -6.28 -4.42 11.24
CA GLY A 250 -6.02 -3.95 12.60
C GLY A 250 -7.10 -3.03 13.16
N THR A 251 -6.68 -2.12 14.06
CA THR A 251 -7.59 -1.13 14.65
C THR A 251 -7.93 -0.09 13.61
N SER A 252 -9.21 0.28 13.52
CA SER A 252 -9.67 1.30 12.58
C SER A 252 -10.47 2.38 13.26
N GLU A 253 -10.44 3.58 12.68
CA GLU A 253 -11.24 4.70 13.14
C GLU A 253 -11.75 5.58 12.00
N PHE A 254 -12.97 6.09 12.19
CA PHE A 254 -13.66 6.95 11.26
C PHE A 254 -13.39 8.44 11.52
N PHE A 255 -13.00 9.15 10.47
CA PHE A 255 -12.83 10.60 10.45
C PHE A 255 -13.74 11.24 9.39
N GLY A 256 -14.76 11.95 9.86
CA GLY A 256 -15.66 12.76 9.02
C GLY A 256 -15.41 14.26 9.09
N ARG A 257 -14.35 14.68 9.80
CA ARG A 257 -13.92 16.07 10.02
C ARG A 257 -12.45 16.09 10.38
N ASP A 258 -11.85 17.26 10.28
CA ASP A 258 -10.48 17.51 10.74
C ASP A 258 -10.28 17.04 12.19
N ASP A 259 -9.15 16.39 12.43
CA ASP A 259 -8.68 16.00 13.74
C ASP A 259 -7.22 16.43 13.90
N SER A 260 -6.95 17.18 14.97
CA SER A 260 -5.63 17.78 15.19
C SER A 260 -4.68 16.87 15.96
N ASP A 261 -5.14 15.80 16.59
CA ASP A 261 -4.30 15.05 17.53
C ASP A 261 -4.85 13.63 17.76
N PHE A 262 -4.12 12.60 17.34
CA PHE A 262 -4.55 11.21 17.51
C PHE A 262 -4.42 10.63 18.93
N MET A 263 -4.01 11.41 19.93
CA MET A 263 -3.88 10.91 21.31
C MET A 263 -5.20 10.44 21.96
N ASP A 264 -6.35 10.96 21.52
CA ASP A 264 -7.67 10.53 22.01
C ASP A 264 -8.41 9.60 21.04
N ASN A 265 -7.73 9.20 19.96
CA ASN A 265 -8.22 8.30 18.93
C ASN A 265 -7.80 6.83 19.22
N GLN A 266 -8.59 5.88 18.72
CA GLN A 266 -8.33 4.45 18.78
C GLN A 266 -7.14 4.04 17.91
N VAL A 267 -6.94 4.70 16.78
CA VAL A 267 -5.77 4.45 15.92
C VAL A 267 -4.49 4.88 16.64
N GLY A 268 -4.49 5.99 17.38
CA GLY A 268 -3.32 6.51 18.09
C GLY A 268 -2.34 7.26 17.17
N HIS A 269 -1.29 7.83 17.76
CA HIS A 269 -0.17 8.42 17.01
C HIS A 269 0.75 7.35 16.44
N ASP A 270 1.34 7.65 15.28
CA ASP A 270 2.49 6.93 14.73
C ASP A 270 2.21 5.42 14.57
N THR A 271 1.00 5.11 14.11
CA THR A 271 0.47 3.73 14.02
C THR A 271 -0.28 3.46 12.72
N VAL A 272 -0.58 4.49 11.92
CA VAL A 272 -1.44 4.35 10.75
C VAL A 272 -0.61 3.84 9.57
N SER A 273 -1.09 2.76 8.96
CA SER A 273 -0.43 2.10 7.83
C SER A 273 -1.27 2.06 6.56
N SER A 274 -2.59 2.27 6.65
CA SER A 274 -3.46 2.35 5.47
C SER A 274 -4.69 3.24 5.71
N ILE A 275 -5.29 3.72 4.61
CA ILE A 275 -6.37 4.71 4.61
C ILE A 275 -7.41 4.37 3.54
N ARG A 276 -8.70 4.34 3.91
CA ARG A 276 -9.83 4.30 2.97
C ARG A 276 -10.64 5.58 3.00
N MET A 277 -11.22 5.97 1.88
CA MET A 277 -12.02 7.17 1.73
C MET A 277 -13.24 6.93 0.86
N TYR A 278 -14.37 7.44 1.32
CA TYR A 278 -15.64 7.34 0.61
C TYR A 278 -16.22 8.73 0.33
N SER A 279 -16.69 8.92 -0.90
CA SER A 279 -17.42 10.14 -1.27
C SER A 279 -18.81 10.11 -0.67
N THR A 280 -19.17 11.19 0.02
CA THR A 280 -20.53 11.49 0.50
C THR A 280 -21.15 12.63 -0.31
N ALA A 281 -20.57 12.92 -1.48
CA ALA A 281 -20.99 14.01 -2.33
C ALA A 281 -22.40 13.76 -2.92
N PRO A 282 -23.33 14.72 -2.81
CA PRO A 282 -24.67 14.56 -3.37
C PRO A 282 -24.69 14.51 -4.90
N ILE A 283 -23.67 15.08 -5.56
CA ILE A 283 -23.46 15.03 -7.01
C ILE A 283 -22.24 14.16 -7.29
N GLN A 284 -22.47 13.05 -8.00
CA GLN A 284 -21.44 12.20 -8.55
C GLN A 284 -20.90 12.83 -9.83
N VAL A 285 -19.58 12.77 -10.00
CA VAL A 285 -18.87 13.41 -11.10
C VAL A 285 -18.12 12.33 -11.88
N THR A 286 -18.40 12.20 -13.17
CA THR A 286 -17.87 11.11 -13.99
C THR A 286 -17.24 11.66 -15.26
N LYS A 287 -16.04 11.18 -15.59
CA LYS A 287 -15.37 11.52 -16.84
C LYS A 287 -16.06 10.76 -17.96
N ILE A 288 -16.37 11.46 -19.04
CA ILE A 288 -16.85 10.86 -20.29
C ILE A 288 -16.01 11.33 -21.47
N ASP A 289 -16.10 10.66 -22.61
CA ASP A 289 -15.31 10.97 -23.81
C ASP A 289 -15.42 12.45 -24.26
N ALA A 290 -16.56 13.08 -24.00
CA ALA A 290 -16.86 14.45 -24.42
C ALA A 290 -16.71 15.51 -23.31
N GLY A 291 -16.24 15.14 -22.11
CA GLY A 291 -16.12 16.05 -20.96
C GLY A 291 -16.42 15.38 -19.62
N ILE A 292 -17.24 16.03 -18.78
CA ILE A 292 -17.58 15.54 -17.44
C ILE A 292 -19.10 15.62 -17.23
N ASP A 293 -19.70 14.48 -16.88
CA ASP A 293 -21.10 14.37 -16.53
C ASP A 293 -21.32 14.56 -15.02
N PHE A 294 -22.46 15.15 -14.67
CA PHE A 294 -22.87 15.40 -13.29
C PHE A 294 -24.20 14.71 -12.99
N TRP A 295 -24.19 13.82 -11.99
CA TRP A 295 -25.36 13.04 -11.60
C TRP A 295 -25.69 13.23 -10.12
N SER A 296 -26.86 13.77 -9.83
CA SER A 296 -27.38 13.86 -8.46
C SER A 296 -28.01 12.54 -8.04
N GLY A 297 -27.68 12.08 -6.83
CA GLY A 297 -28.29 10.87 -6.26
C GLY A 297 -29.82 10.97 -6.11
N ASN A 298 -30.36 12.19 -5.95
CA ASN A 298 -31.79 12.43 -5.74
C ASN A 298 -32.52 12.88 -7.00
N LYS A 299 -31.82 13.50 -7.96
CA LYS A 299 -32.44 14.20 -9.10
C LYS A 299 -32.12 13.55 -10.45
N GLY A 300 -31.19 12.60 -10.49
CA GLY A 300 -30.72 12.01 -11.74
C GLY A 300 -29.64 12.85 -12.41
N HIS A 301 -29.51 12.75 -13.72
CA HIS A 301 -28.61 13.59 -14.51
C HIS A 301 -28.97 15.08 -14.34
N VAL A 302 -28.01 15.91 -13.95
CA VAL A 302 -28.24 17.34 -13.70
C VAL A 302 -27.54 18.25 -14.70
N GLY A 303 -26.53 17.73 -15.41
CA GLY A 303 -25.89 18.45 -16.52
C GLY A 303 -24.55 17.84 -16.91
N HIS A 304 -23.95 18.42 -17.94
CA HIS A 304 -22.67 18.02 -18.52
C HIS A 304 -21.83 19.25 -18.83
N ILE A 305 -20.51 19.17 -18.62
CA ILE A 305 -19.54 20.17 -19.11
C ILE A 305 -18.69 19.56 -20.21
N SER A 306 -18.71 20.14 -21.40
CA SER A 306 -17.86 19.67 -22.48
C SER A 306 -16.38 19.97 -22.24
N THR A 307 -15.48 19.21 -22.88
CA THR A 307 -14.03 19.46 -22.81
C THR A 307 -13.66 20.90 -23.20
N LEU A 308 -14.34 21.49 -24.18
CA LEU A 308 -14.09 22.86 -24.63
C LEU A 308 -14.52 23.89 -23.58
N GLU A 309 -15.67 23.68 -22.94
CA GLU A 309 -16.17 24.53 -21.86
C GLU A 309 -15.28 24.43 -20.62
N LEU A 310 -14.80 23.23 -20.28
CA LEU A 310 -13.87 23.01 -19.19
C LEU A 310 -12.53 23.71 -19.44
N GLN A 311 -12.00 23.65 -20.67
CA GLN A 311 -10.80 24.39 -21.06
C GLN A 311 -10.99 25.91 -20.96
N ALA A 312 -12.14 26.42 -21.40
CA ALA A 312 -12.47 27.84 -21.29
C ALA A 312 -12.62 28.28 -19.83
N LEU A 313 -13.22 27.44 -18.98
CA LEU A 313 -13.37 27.67 -17.55
C LEU A 313 -11.99 27.83 -16.88
N VAL A 314 -11.09 26.86 -17.09
CA VAL A 314 -9.72 26.87 -16.55
C VAL A 314 -8.91 28.05 -17.08
N SER A 315 -9.05 28.38 -18.38
CA SER A 315 -8.37 29.53 -19.00
C SER A 315 -8.81 30.87 -18.40
N GLY A 316 -10.00 30.94 -17.79
CA GLY A 316 -10.45 32.12 -17.06
C GLY A 316 -9.82 32.30 -15.68
N GLY A 317 -9.10 31.29 -15.18
CA GLY A 317 -8.39 31.33 -13.91
C GLY A 317 -9.26 31.02 -12.68
N SER A 318 -8.61 31.01 -11.51
CA SER A 318 -9.27 30.74 -10.22
C SER A 318 -10.43 31.72 -9.96
N GLY A 319 -11.56 31.17 -9.50
CA GLY A 319 -12.81 31.88 -9.25
C GLY A 319 -13.70 32.05 -10.48
N ASN A 320 -13.27 31.58 -11.67
CA ASN A 320 -14.12 31.59 -12.85
C ASN A 320 -15.21 30.51 -12.74
N SER A 321 -16.40 30.83 -13.27
CA SER A 321 -17.57 29.95 -13.21
C SER A 321 -18.28 29.88 -14.56
N ILE A 322 -18.86 28.73 -14.86
CA ILE A 322 -19.75 28.53 -16.00
C ILE A 322 -21.10 28.00 -15.52
N ILE A 323 -22.19 28.50 -16.10
CA ILE A 323 -23.54 28.00 -15.91
C ILE A 323 -23.87 27.13 -17.11
N LEU A 324 -24.18 25.86 -16.88
CA LEU A 324 -24.41 24.88 -17.94
C LEU A 324 -25.90 24.72 -18.23
N GLU A 325 -26.22 24.18 -19.41
CA GLU A 325 -27.57 23.69 -19.67
C GLU A 325 -27.88 22.52 -18.73
N HIS A 326 -29.05 22.58 -18.09
CA HIS A 326 -29.53 21.54 -17.18
C HIS A 326 -30.66 20.76 -17.87
N ASP A 327 -30.82 19.49 -17.51
CA ASP A 327 -31.74 18.56 -18.19
C ASP A 327 -33.24 18.76 -17.86
N TYR A 328 -33.64 19.97 -17.46
CA TYR A 328 -35.03 20.31 -17.10
C TYR A 328 -35.65 19.38 -16.04
N VAL A 329 -34.85 18.88 -15.10
CA VAL A 329 -35.38 18.24 -13.90
C VAL A 329 -36.23 19.28 -13.15
N ASP A 330 -37.49 18.97 -12.84
CA ASP A 330 -38.51 19.92 -12.33
C ASP A 330 -38.08 20.73 -11.08
N SER A 331 -37.02 20.32 -10.40
CA SER A 331 -36.46 20.93 -9.19
C SER A 331 -35.15 21.71 -9.39
N VAL A 332 -34.56 21.74 -10.59
CA VAL A 332 -33.27 22.40 -10.88
C VAL A 332 -33.46 23.54 -11.86
N GLN A 333 -32.99 24.74 -11.50
CA GLN A 333 -32.96 25.93 -12.37
C GLN A 333 -31.65 26.05 -13.14
N SER A 334 -30.53 25.70 -12.52
CA SER A 334 -29.22 25.74 -13.18
C SER A 334 -28.21 24.89 -12.44
N ILE A 335 -27.19 24.45 -13.17
CA ILE A 335 -25.97 23.84 -12.66
C ILE A 335 -24.80 24.81 -12.93
N THR A 336 -24.00 25.08 -11.91
CA THR A 336 -22.84 25.96 -11.99
C THR A 336 -21.59 25.18 -11.65
N VAL A 337 -20.56 25.27 -12.49
CA VAL A 337 -19.23 24.71 -12.23
C VAL A 337 -18.26 25.87 -12.04
N THR A 338 -17.56 25.88 -10.91
CA THR A 338 -16.57 26.89 -10.55
C THR A 338 -15.20 26.25 -10.41
N TYR A 339 -14.20 26.86 -11.00
CA TYR A 339 -12.80 26.42 -10.88
C TYR A 339 -12.11 27.24 -9.79
N ASN A 340 -11.59 26.56 -8.77
CA ASN A 340 -10.96 27.20 -7.61
C ASN A 340 -9.45 27.44 -7.81
N GLY A 341 -8.87 26.94 -8.89
CA GLY A 341 -7.41 26.88 -9.08
C GLY A 341 -6.86 25.52 -8.67
N SER A 342 -5.63 25.22 -9.07
CA SER A 342 -4.90 23.99 -8.67
C SER A 342 -5.63 22.68 -9.02
N GLY A 343 -6.36 22.64 -10.12
CA GLY A 343 -7.18 21.48 -10.52
C GLY A 343 -8.43 21.21 -9.67
N ASP A 344 -8.80 22.10 -8.73
CA ASP A 344 -9.99 21.90 -7.88
C ASP A 344 -11.23 22.62 -8.43
N TYR A 345 -12.38 21.95 -8.36
CA TYR A 345 -13.66 22.42 -8.88
C TYR A 345 -14.77 22.26 -7.84
N VAL A 346 -15.78 23.13 -7.95
CA VAL A 346 -17.04 23.04 -7.21
C VAL A 346 -18.18 23.03 -8.21
N VAL A 347 -19.02 22.00 -8.12
CA VAL A 347 -20.28 21.93 -8.86
C VAL A 347 -21.43 22.18 -7.89
N SER A 348 -22.39 23.01 -8.30
CA SER A 348 -23.58 23.29 -7.51
C SER A 348 -24.83 23.38 -8.36
N THR A 349 -25.97 23.02 -7.77
CA THR A 349 -27.30 23.20 -8.37
C THR A 349 -28.07 24.31 -7.65
N THR A 350 -28.96 24.97 -8.38
CA THR A 350 -29.93 25.91 -7.81
C THR A 350 -31.35 25.43 -8.06
N THR A 351 -32.25 25.68 -7.12
CA THR A 351 -33.69 25.39 -7.29
C THR A 351 -34.34 26.40 -8.22
N THR A 352 -35.57 26.10 -8.67
CA THR A 352 -36.41 27.01 -9.49
C THR A 352 -36.65 28.39 -8.87
N ASP A 353 -36.50 28.51 -7.55
CA ASP A 353 -36.60 29.77 -6.81
C ASP A 353 -35.26 30.53 -6.68
N GLY A 354 -34.19 30.03 -7.30
CA GLY A 354 -32.86 30.64 -7.29
C GLY A 354 -32.05 30.38 -6.02
N ILE A 355 -32.41 29.38 -5.23
CA ILE A 355 -31.74 29.03 -3.98
C ILE A 355 -30.70 27.93 -4.25
N LEU A 356 -29.50 28.06 -3.67
CA LEU A 356 -28.46 27.01 -3.70
C LEU A 356 -28.99 25.73 -3.04
N ASP A 357 -28.81 24.59 -3.72
CA ASP A 357 -29.37 23.31 -3.29
C ASP A 357 -28.27 22.29 -2.98
N GLU A 358 -27.84 21.48 -3.96
CA GLU A 358 -26.76 20.49 -3.79
C GLU A 358 -25.43 21.08 -4.25
N THR A 359 -24.34 20.78 -3.52
CA THR A 359 -22.97 21.18 -3.85
C THR A 359 -22.05 19.97 -3.71
N SER A 360 -21.05 19.86 -4.59
CA SER A 360 -20.03 18.82 -4.52
C SER A 360 -18.69 19.36 -5.00
N HIS A 361 -17.62 18.83 -4.42
CA HIS A 361 -16.25 19.17 -4.76
C HIS A 361 -15.63 18.02 -5.55
N PHE A 362 -14.76 18.35 -6.50
CA PHE A 362 -13.94 17.37 -7.18
C PHE A 362 -12.62 17.99 -7.65
N HIS A 363 -11.57 17.20 -7.70
CA HIS A 363 -10.30 17.52 -8.31
C HIS A 363 -10.26 16.89 -9.71
N TYR A 364 -9.80 17.60 -10.74
CA TYR A 364 -9.62 17.04 -12.08
C TYR A 364 -8.23 17.32 -12.67
N GLU A 365 -7.47 16.26 -12.96
CA GLU A 365 -6.09 16.35 -13.46
C GLU A 365 -5.98 16.46 -14.99
N GLY A 366 -7.07 16.27 -15.74
CA GLY A 366 -7.01 16.15 -17.20
C GLY A 366 -7.01 17.46 -18.01
N VAL A 367 -7.03 18.64 -17.37
CA VAL A 367 -6.80 19.93 -18.06
C VAL A 367 -5.57 20.61 -17.46
N ALA A 368 -4.45 20.55 -18.18
CA ALA A 368 -3.23 21.26 -17.76
C ALA A 368 -3.50 22.76 -17.61
N GLU A 369 -3.17 23.30 -16.44
CA GLU A 369 -3.17 24.75 -16.21
C GLU A 369 -2.15 25.39 -17.15
N VAL A 370 -2.63 26.10 -18.18
CA VAL A 370 -1.73 26.93 -18.98
C VAL A 370 -1.36 28.12 -18.11
N ALA A 371 -0.28 27.99 -17.35
CA ALA A 371 0.30 29.06 -16.58
C ALA A 371 0.59 30.23 -17.52
N THR A 372 -0.22 31.29 -17.44
CA THR A 372 -0.02 32.53 -18.18
C THR A 372 1.14 33.27 -17.52
N THR A 373 2.37 32.80 -17.75
CA THR A 373 3.57 33.51 -17.35
C THR A 373 3.81 34.64 -18.35
N VAL A 374 3.51 35.86 -17.91
CA VAL A 374 3.93 37.09 -18.60
C VAL A 374 5.45 37.04 -18.69
N VAL A 375 5.96 36.86 -19.91
CA VAL A 375 7.40 36.88 -20.22
C VAL A 375 7.91 38.29 -19.96
N VAL A 376 8.54 38.49 -18.80
CA VAL A 376 9.41 39.64 -18.56
C VAL A 376 10.77 39.27 -19.15
N GLU A 377 11.05 39.88 -20.30
CA GLU A 377 12.28 39.79 -21.06
C GLU A 377 13.50 40.03 -20.15
N SER A 378 14.26 38.94 -19.91
CA SER A 378 15.52 38.98 -19.19
C SER A 378 16.64 38.70 -20.18
N THR A 379 17.46 39.72 -20.40
CA THR A 379 18.62 39.76 -21.29
C THR A 379 19.57 38.58 -21.08
N SER A 380 19.88 37.86 -22.15
CA SER A 380 20.79 36.72 -22.18
C SER A 380 22.27 37.16 -22.10
N THR A 381 23.03 36.49 -21.24
CA THR A 381 24.51 36.50 -21.20
C THR A 381 24.98 35.09 -21.60
N PRO A 382 26.10 34.91 -22.32
CA PRO A 382 26.25 33.84 -23.29
C PRO A 382 26.46 32.46 -22.66
N ILE A 383 25.95 31.49 -23.40
CA ILE A 383 25.97 30.04 -23.22
C ILE A 383 27.42 29.54 -23.05
N PRO A 384 27.75 28.79 -21.97
CA PRO A 384 28.84 27.83 -22.06
C PRO A 384 28.36 26.62 -22.85
N VAL A 385 29.15 26.33 -23.88
CA VAL A 385 29.15 25.21 -24.81
C VAL A 385 28.67 23.88 -24.19
N ALA A 386 27.88 23.16 -24.99
CA ALA A 386 27.38 21.81 -24.73
C ALA A 386 28.44 20.89 -24.09
N VAL A 387 28.09 20.34 -22.93
CA VAL A 387 28.74 19.16 -22.36
C VAL A 387 27.98 17.96 -22.88
N GLU A 388 28.72 17.02 -23.47
CA GLU A 388 28.18 15.79 -24.03
C GLU A 388 27.40 14.99 -22.99
N VAL A 389 26.31 14.37 -23.44
CA VAL A 389 25.50 13.43 -22.67
C VAL A 389 26.40 12.26 -22.27
N SER A 390 26.90 12.29 -21.05
CA SER A 390 27.48 11.12 -20.40
C SER A 390 26.36 10.10 -20.24
N GLU A 391 26.49 8.93 -20.85
CA GLU A 391 25.60 7.80 -20.60
C GLU A 391 25.53 7.54 -19.09
N ASN A 392 24.39 7.82 -18.47
CA ASN A 392 24.17 7.58 -17.04
C ASN A 392 24.00 6.06 -16.85
N LYS A 393 25.11 5.32 -16.81
CA LYS A 393 25.13 3.86 -16.70
C LYS A 393 25.68 3.43 -15.35
N TYR A 394 25.05 2.42 -14.76
CA TYR A 394 25.49 1.76 -13.54
C TYR A 394 25.91 0.32 -13.84
N ILE A 395 27.05 -0.12 -13.30
CA ILE A 395 27.51 -1.50 -13.42
C ILE A 395 27.16 -2.20 -12.11
N VAL A 396 26.26 -3.18 -12.18
CA VAL A 396 25.81 -3.99 -11.04
C VAL A 396 27.02 -4.61 -10.34
N GLN A 397 27.17 -4.36 -9.04
CA GLN A 397 28.23 -4.93 -8.21
C GLN A 397 27.72 -6.18 -7.48
N ALA A 398 28.63 -7.01 -6.96
CA ALA A 398 28.26 -8.12 -6.10
C ALA A 398 27.45 -7.63 -4.88
N GLY A 399 26.26 -8.20 -4.67
CA GLY A 399 25.33 -7.79 -3.61
C GLY A 399 24.43 -6.60 -3.96
N ASP A 400 24.29 -6.26 -5.24
CA ASP A 400 23.28 -5.33 -5.73
C ASP A 400 22.00 -6.05 -6.19
N TYR A 401 20.88 -5.38 -5.98
CA TYR A 401 19.55 -5.74 -6.49
C TYR A 401 18.86 -4.45 -6.94
N LEU A 402 17.88 -4.55 -7.85
CA LEU A 402 17.34 -3.38 -8.55
C LEU A 402 16.80 -2.28 -7.62
N PHE A 403 16.18 -2.65 -6.50
CA PHE A 403 15.68 -1.69 -5.52
C PHE A 403 16.79 -0.85 -4.88
N LYS A 404 17.90 -1.48 -4.48
CA LYS A 404 19.07 -0.78 -3.94
C LYS A 404 19.66 0.23 -4.94
N ILE A 405 19.72 -0.15 -6.21
CA ILE A 405 20.22 0.71 -7.30
C ILE A 405 19.22 1.85 -7.56
N ALA A 406 17.91 1.56 -7.55
CA ALA A 406 16.85 2.54 -7.75
C ALA A 406 16.94 3.67 -6.70
N VAL A 407 17.02 3.29 -5.42
CA VAL A 407 17.17 4.23 -4.30
C VAL A 407 18.46 5.04 -4.40
N LEU A 408 19.59 4.38 -4.71
CA LEU A 408 20.89 5.05 -4.85
C LEU A 408 20.88 6.14 -5.93
N HIS A 409 20.07 5.96 -6.97
CA HIS A 409 19.99 6.84 -8.12
C HIS A 409 18.71 7.69 -8.17
N ASN A 410 17.92 7.70 -7.10
CA ASN A 410 16.68 8.46 -6.99
C ASN A 410 15.71 8.19 -8.17
N THR A 411 15.55 6.92 -8.52
CA THR A 411 14.62 6.40 -9.54
C THR A 411 13.80 5.25 -8.96
N SER A 412 12.91 4.63 -9.74
CA SER A 412 12.13 3.46 -9.31
C SER A 412 12.64 2.17 -9.96
N VAL A 413 12.38 1.02 -9.31
CA VAL A 413 12.66 -0.31 -9.89
C VAL A 413 11.98 -0.43 -11.25
N GLN A 414 10.72 0.01 -11.36
CA GLN A 414 9.97 -0.02 -12.60
C GLN A 414 10.63 0.82 -13.71
N SER A 415 11.11 2.02 -13.40
CA SER A 415 11.79 2.87 -14.38
C SER A 415 13.10 2.23 -14.85
N LEU A 416 13.84 1.57 -13.95
CA LEU A 416 15.04 0.81 -14.30
C LEU A 416 14.72 -0.42 -15.16
N VAL A 417 13.67 -1.17 -14.84
CA VAL A 417 13.22 -2.35 -15.59
C VAL A 417 12.84 -1.96 -17.01
N LEU A 418 12.02 -0.90 -17.16
CA LEU A 418 11.59 -0.39 -18.47
C LEU A 418 12.75 0.16 -19.30
N ALA A 419 13.64 0.96 -18.69
CA ALA A 419 14.78 1.54 -19.40
C ALA A 419 15.81 0.49 -19.86
N ASN A 420 15.84 -0.68 -19.22
CA ASN A 420 16.80 -1.74 -19.49
C ASN A 420 16.19 -3.02 -20.07
N ASN A 421 14.88 -3.03 -20.32
CA ASN A 421 14.15 -4.17 -20.86
C ASN A 421 14.37 -5.46 -20.05
N ILE A 422 14.37 -5.34 -18.72
CA ILE A 422 14.63 -6.45 -17.79
C ILE A 422 13.37 -7.32 -17.71
N ALA A 423 13.48 -8.60 -18.09
CA ALA A 423 12.34 -9.51 -18.14
C ALA A 423 11.92 -10.04 -16.76
N ASN A 424 12.84 -10.06 -15.79
CA ASN A 424 12.58 -10.46 -14.42
C ASN A 424 13.34 -9.51 -13.48
N ALA A 425 12.60 -8.71 -12.70
CA ALA A 425 13.15 -7.67 -11.83
C ALA A 425 13.94 -8.23 -10.62
N ASP A 426 13.76 -9.52 -10.32
CA ASP A 426 14.47 -10.21 -9.23
C ASP A 426 15.87 -10.67 -9.64
N TYR A 427 16.18 -10.63 -10.94
CA TYR A 427 17.47 -11.09 -11.49
C TYR A 427 18.24 -9.95 -12.14
N VAL A 428 19.29 -9.50 -11.45
CA VAL A 428 20.38 -8.71 -12.02
C VAL A 428 21.71 -9.39 -11.80
N PHE A 429 22.56 -9.41 -12.82
CA PHE A 429 23.84 -10.11 -12.78
C PHE A 429 24.97 -9.14 -12.43
N GLU A 430 25.90 -9.57 -11.58
CA GLU A 430 27.14 -8.82 -11.36
C GLU A 430 27.83 -8.52 -12.71
N GLY A 431 28.21 -7.27 -12.92
CA GLY A 431 28.78 -6.77 -14.17
C GLY A 431 27.75 -6.36 -15.24
N GLN A 432 26.45 -6.57 -15.01
CA GLN A 432 25.40 -6.07 -15.89
C GLN A 432 25.39 -4.54 -15.89
N VAL A 433 25.26 -3.95 -17.09
CA VAL A 433 25.24 -2.49 -17.26
C VAL A 433 23.80 -2.03 -17.40
N LEU A 434 23.34 -1.20 -16.47
CA LEU A 434 22.02 -0.60 -16.45
C LEU A 434 22.09 0.87 -16.87
N VAL A 435 21.19 1.30 -17.74
CA VAL A 435 20.87 2.70 -18.00
C VAL A 435 20.02 3.22 -16.85
N ILE A 436 20.48 4.28 -16.20
CA ILE A 436 19.78 4.98 -15.12
C ILE A 436 18.87 6.06 -15.77
N PRO A 437 17.53 5.96 -15.61
CA PRO A 437 16.55 6.88 -16.21
C PRO A 437 16.66 8.32 -15.72
#